data_AF-A0A7D9ENA5-F1
#
_entry.id   AF-A0A7D9ENA5-F1
#
_cell.length_a   1.000
_cell.length_b   1.000
_cell.length_c   1.000
_cell.angle_alpha   90.00
_cell.angle_beta   90.00
_cell.angle_gamma   90.00
#
_symmetry.space_group_name_H-M   'P 1'
#
loop_
_entity.id
_entity.type
_entity.pdbx_description
1 polymer ?
#
loop_
_entity_poly.entity_id
_entity_poly.type
_entity_poly.pdbx_seq_one_letter_code
_entity_poly.pdbx_strand_id
1 'polypeptide(L)' 'MFAYADHLIDDLEFALLFDYNLSKSIYPYWNYEEFDFQTWDEVECRTELRFDKNDLPLLMRYLQIPERIVCEQCTVCD' A
#
# COMPACT_ATOMS: atom_id res chain seq x y z
N MET A 1 11.48 -5.70 17.11
CA MET A 1 12.79 -5.31 16.56
C MET A 1 13.75 -4.86 17.65
N PHE A 2 13.35 -3.94 18.56
CA PHE A 2 14.21 -3.49 19.67
C PHE A 2 14.69 -4.63 20.60
N ALA A 3 13.81 -5.53 21.03
CA ALA A 3 14.21 -6.65 21.91
C ALA A 3 15.24 -7.63 21.28
N TYR A 4 15.23 -7.81 19.95
CA TYR A 4 16.23 -8.61 19.25
C TYR A 4 17.59 -7.89 19.18
N ALA A 5 17.55 -6.57 18.91
CA ALA A 5 18.74 -5.72 18.91
C ALA A 5 19.40 -5.63 20.30
N ASP A 6 18.58 -5.70 21.36
CA ASP A 6 19.04 -5.73 22.75
C ASP A 6 19.44 -7.15 23.23
N HIS A 7 19.49 -8.13 22.31
CA HIS A 7 19.81 -9.54 22.60
C HIS A 7 18.92 -10.20 23.67
N LEU A 8 17.70 -9.70 23.85
CA LEU A 8 16.73 -10.25 24.81
C LEU A 8 15.99 -11.47 24.27
N ILE A 9 15.99 -11.64 22.95
CA ILE A 9 15.43 -12.80 22.25
C ILE A 9 16.45 -13.34 21.25
N ASP A 10 16.46 -14.65 21.07
CA ASP A 10 17.34 -15.30 20.10
C ASP A 10 16.76 -15.33 18.67
N ASP A 11 17.54 -15.84 17.72
CA ASP A 11 17.13 -15.92 16.31
C ASP A 11 15.87 -16.76 16.09
N LEU A 12 15.69 -17.82 16.89
CA LEU A 12 14.55 -18.71 16.80
C LEU A 12 13.30 -18.04 17.35
N GLU A 13 13.40 -17.41 18.52
CA GLU A 13 12.32 -16.64 19.14
C GLU A 13 11.91 -15.46 18.26
N PHE A 14 12.87 -14.76 17.65
CA PHE A 14 12.58 -13.72 16.67
C PHE A 14 11.85 -14.27 15.44
N ALA A 15 12.32 -15.37 14.85
CA ALA A 15 11.69 -15.97 13.69
C ALA A 15 10.24 -16.43 13.98
N LEU A 16 9.99 -17.02 15.15
CA LEU A 16 8.66 -17.42 15.59
C LEU A 16 7.73 -16.22 15.79
N LEU A 17 8.22 -15.16 16.45
CA LEU A 17 7.45 -13.94 16.66
C LEU A 17 7.19 -13.21 15.33
N PHE A 18 8.17 -13.18 14.44
CA PHE A 18 8.02 -12.60 13.10
C PHE A 18 6.96 -13.34 12.31
N ASP A 19 7.03 -14.66 12.21
CA ASP A 19 6.06 -15.47 11.46
C ASP A 19 4.64 -15.37 12.06
N TYR A 20 4.53 -15.35 13.40
CA TYR A 20 3.25 -15.19 14.08
C TYR A 20 2.61 -13.81 13.85
N ASN A 21 3.42 -12.75 13.80
CA ASN A 21 2.95 -11.38 13.65
C ASN A 21 3.03 -10.86 12.21
N LEU A 22 3.56 -11.66 11.28
CA LEU A 22 3.55 -11.32 9.87
C LEU A 22 2.09 -11.23 9.45
N SER A 23 1.66 -10.03 9.05
CA SER A 23 0.32 -9.85 8.52
C SER A 23 0.16 -10.81 7.34
N LYS A 24 -0.70 -11.82 7.50
CA LYS A 24 -1.12 -12.68 6.39
C LYS A 24 -1.80 -11.76 5.41
N SER A 25 -1.10 -11.39 4.35
CA SER A 25 -1.64 -10.50 3.33
C SER A 25 -2.84 -11.21 2.73
N ILE A 26 -4.04 -10.79 3.15
CA ILE A 26 -5.31 -11.33 2.67
C ILE A 26 -5.43 -11.13 1.15
N TYR A 27 -4.65 -10.19 0.64
CA TYR A 27 -4.42 -9.92 -0.77
C TYR A 27 -2.95 -10.14 -1.09
N PRO A 28 -2.58 -11.21 -1.82
CA PRO A 28 -1.20 -11.43 -2.23
C PRO A 28 -0.82 -10.38 -3.27
N TYR A 29 -0.28 -9.24 -2.83
CA TYR A 29 0.06 -8.12 -3.71
C TYR A 29 1.01 -8.54 -4.84
N TRP A 30 1.85 -9.55 -4.62
CA TRP A 30 2.74 -10.15 -5.61
C TRP A 30 2.02 -10.93 -6.72
N ASN A 31 0.73 -11.21 -6.55
CA ASN A 31 -0.11 -11.92 -7.52
C ASN A 31 -0.97 -10.96 -8.37
N TYR A 32 -0.89 -9.66 -8.09
CA TYR A 32 -1.51 -8.63 -8.92
C TYR A 32 -0.44 -8.01 -9.80
N GLU A 33 -0.83 -7.64 -11.02
CA GLU A 33 0.03 -6.84 -11.87
C GLU A 33 0.30 -5.48 -11.20
N GLU A 34 1.43 -4.86 -11.57
CA GLU A 34 1.72 -3.51 -11.12
C GLU A 34 0.58 -2.58 -11.55
N PHE A 35 0.11 -1.76 -10.61
CA PHE A 35 -1.01 -0.86 -10.86
C PHE A 35 -0.59 0.22 -11.86
N ASP A 36 -1.22 0.23 -13.03
CA ASP A 36 -1.11 1.31 -14.02
C ASP A 36 -2.50 1.83 -14.38
N PHE A 37 -2.80 3.06 -13.96
CA PHE A 37 -4.07 3.69 -14.26
C PHE A 37 -4.28 3.92 -15.77
N GLN A 38 -3.20 4.03 -16.55
CA GLN A 38 -3.29 4.28 -18.00
C GLN A 38 -3.78 3.06 -18.77
N THR A 39 -3.46 1.84 -18.31
CA THR A 39 -3.86 0.60 -18.99
C THR A 39 -5.32 0.26 -18.79
N TRP A 40 -5.96 0.79 -17.73
CA TRP A 40 -7.33 0.45 -17.37
C TRP A 40 -8.36 1.15 -18.26
N ASP A 41 -9.38 0.40 -18.67
CA ASP A 41 -10.55 0.92 -19.35
C ASP A 41 -11.62 1.46 -18.36
N GLU A 42 -12.69 2.05 -18.90
CA GLU A 42 -13.76 2.62 -18.09
C GLU A 42 -14.54 1.56 -17.28
N VAL A 43 -14.66 0.33 -17.80
CA VAL A 43 -15.36 -0.77 -17.13
C VAL A 43 -14.56 -1.26 -15.94
N GLU A 44 -13.24 -1.41 -16.11
CA GLU A 44 -12.30 -1.76 -15.04
C GLU A 44 -12.31 -0.69 -13.95
N CYS A 45 -12.22 0.59 -14.33
CA CYS A 45 -12.29 1.71 -13.37
C CYS A 45 -13.58 1.68 -12.55
N ARG A 46 -14.75 1.52 -13.18
CA ARG A 46 -16.03 1.44 -12.44
C ARG A 46 -16.13 0.21 -11.55
N THR A 47 -15.57 -0.93 -11.99
CA THR A 47 -15.69 -2.19 -11.24
C THR A 47 -14.81 -2.16 -9.99
N GLU A 48 -13.56 -1.76 -10.14
CA GLU A 48 -12.55 -1.82 -9.09
C GLU A 48 -12.50 -0.53 -8.24
N LEU A 49 -12.55 0.65 -8.88
CA LEU A 49 -12.43 1.95 -8.20
C LEU A 49 -13.79 2.57 -7.85
N ARG A 50 -14.88 2.12 -8.51
CA ARG A 50 -16.25 2.62 -8.34
C ARG A 50 -16.47 4.06 -8.79
N PHE A 51 -15.59 4.55 -9.67
CA PHE A 51 -15.72 5.83 -10.36
C PHE A 51 -15.22 5.72 -11.80
N ASP A 52 -15.61 6.67 -12.64
CA ASP A 52 -15.20 6.74 -14.05
C ASP A 52 -13.79 7.35 -14.17
N LYS A 53 -13.03 6.99 -15.21
CA LYS A 53 -11.61 7.40 -15.37
C LYS A 53 -11.48 8.93 -15.40
N ASN A 54 -12.47 9.59 -15.98
CA ASN A 54 -12.53 11.05 -16.09
C ASN A 54 -12.97 11.76 -14.81
N ASP A 55 -13.42 11.02 -13.78
CA ASP A 55 -13.77 11.60 -12.49
C ASP A 55 -12.54 11.91 -11.64
N LEU A 56 -11.39 11.31 -11.95
CA LEU A 56 -10.18 11.44 -11.14
C LEU A 56 -9.77 12.91 -10.89
N PRO A 57 -9.74 13.82 -11.88
CA PRO A 57 -9.42 15.22 -11.63
C PRO A 57 -10.43 15.92 -10.71
N LEU A 58 -11.70 15.53 -10.79
CA LEU A 58 -12.77 16.09 -9.96
C LEU A 58 -12.66 15.60 -8.52
N LEU A 59 -12.36 14.30 -8.34
CA LEU A 59 -12.09 13.69 -7.05
C LEU A 59 -10.87 14.32 -6.38
N MET A 60 -9.75 14.49 -7.10
CA MET A 60 -8.56 15.16 -6.58
C MET A 60 -8.90 16.56 -6.04
N ARG A 61 -9.70 17.33 -6.78
CA ARG A 61 -10.13 18.67 -6.37
C ARG A 61 -11.01 18.64 -5.12
N TYR A 62 -12.02 17.77 -5.06
CA TYR A 62 -12.97 17.76 -3.94
C TYR A 62 -12.41 17.12 -2.67
N LEU A 63 -11.56 16.10 -2.81
CA LEU A 63 -10.85 15.48 -1.70
C LEU A 63 -9.66 16.33 -1.24
N GLN A 64 -9.36 17.42 -1.94
CA GLN A 64 -8.24 18.31 -1.64
C GLN A 64 -6.93 17.53 -1.54
N ILE A 65 -6.73 16.58 -2.47
CA ILE A 65 -5.50 15.78 -2.49
C ILE A 65 -4.35 16.73 -2.79
N PRO A 66 -3.31 16.76 -1.94
CA PRO A 66 -2.18 17.64 -2.17
C PRO A 66 -1.42 17.20 -3.43
N GLU A 67 -0.85 18.17 -4.14
CA GLU A 67 0.00 17.92 -5.31
C GLU A 67 1.22 17.05 -4.97
N ARG A 68 1.65 17.07 -3.71
CA ARG A 68 2.76 16.27 -3.20
C ARG A 68 2.37 15.57 -1.91
N ILE A 69 2.52 14.26 -1.88
CA ILE A 69 2.28 13.45 -0.67
C ILE A 69 3.64 13.13 -0.05
N VAL A 70 3.86 13.64 1.16
CA VAL A 70 5.05 13.32 1.96
C VAL A 70 4.61 12.37 3.07
N CYS A 71 5.04 11.12 2.99
CA CYS A 71 4.75 10.14 4.02
C CYS A 71 5.59 10.41 5.28
N GLU A 72 5.18 9.86 6.43
CA GLU A 72 5.91 10.01 7.69
C GLU A 72 7.35 9.48 7.62
N GLN A 73 7.59 8.43 6.81
CA GLN A 73 8.93 7.94 6.52
C GLN A 73 9.75 8.82 5.56
N CYS A 74 9.31 10.06 5.28
CA CYS A 74 9.93 11.03 4.36
C CYS A 74 10.02 10.57 2.89
N THR A 75 9.36 9.47 2.52
CA THR A 75 9.18 9.13 1.11
C THR A 75 8.22 10.12 0.46
N VAL A 76 8.58 10.57 -0.74
CA VAL A 76 7.80 11.52 -1.51
C VAL A 76 7.21 10.78 -2.71
N CYS A 77 5.89 10.90 -2.88
CA CYS A 77 5.23 10.59 -4.14
C CYS A 77 4.99 11.92 -4.86
N ASP A 78 5.67 12.08 -6.00
CA ASP A 78 5.48 13.17 -6.96
C ASP A 78 4.58 12.70 -8.11
#